data_AF-A0AAV6XPB4-F1
#
_entry.id   AF-A0AAV6XPB4-F1
#
_cell.length_a   1.000
_cell.length_b   1.000
_cell.length_c   1.000
_cell.angle_alpha   90.00
_cell.angle_beta   90.00
_cell.angle_gamma   90.00
#
_symmetry.space_group_name_H-M   'P 1'
#
loop_
_entity.id
_entity.type
_entity.pdbx_description
1 polymer ?
#
loop_
_entity_poly.entity_id
_entity_poly.type
_entity_poly.pdbx_seq_one_letter_code
_entity_poly.pdbx_strand_id
1 'polypeptide(L)'
;MMIRIRSRDGLERVSIDNPIATVAQLKSEIESQLRVPIHAQIISTNQNLLLAKNPNDWTRFSDMSDPNTRISALNIAHGSIIYLAYEGERTVAGPAFNPSGSFGKKMTMDDLIAKQMRVTRQENPHCELVSFDRDAANAFQHYVNESLAFAVKRAGFMYGTVSEEGKVEVDFIYEPPQLGTEESLVLLRDPDEEKFVEAIALGLGMRRVGFIFTQTISQDKKDYTMSNAEVLQAVELHAEGDLKEWVTAVVKLEVNEDGGADVHFEAFQMSDMCVRLFKEGWFEREVQEEIDPKLSRMKKDVVVGGKDTRDVDNDFFLVVVKIFDHQLKNHVHIVLCFGLVVNLAPVPVLWILVISGPLTTTFPIENRKSPVTMNALKSHLDRAKSLPFVKRISDFHLLLLLARFLDVNSDVPALAGCVQAQASIPEGYQLLIESMAAAS
;
A
#
# COMPACT_ATOMS: atom_id res chain seq x y z
N MET A 1 -57.95 0.81 5.08
CA MET A 1 -58.08 2.20 5.58
C MET A 1 -57.46 2.30 6.97
N MET A 2 -56.95 3.46 7.38
CA MET A 2 -56.34 3.63 8.69
C MET A 2 -57.22 4.53 9.55
N ILE A 3 -57.62 4.06 10.73
CA ILE A 3 -58.45 4.79 11.69
C ILE A 3 -57.61 5.13 12.91
N ARG A 4 -57.84 6.30 13.49
CA ARG A 4 -57.16 6.74 14.71
C ARG A 4 -58.04 6.43 15.91
N ILE A 5 -57.56 5.59 16.82
CA ILE A 5 -58.27 5.23 18.05
C ILE A 5 -57.70 6.07 19.19
N ARG A 6 -58.54 6.92 19.78
CA ARG A 6 -58.19 7.69 20.98
C ARG A 6 -58.73 6.97 22.20
N SER A 7 -57.85 6.54 23.10
CA SER A 7 -58.21 5.96 24.39
C SER A 7 -57.53 6.75 25.53
N ARG A 8 -57.69 6.27 26.76
CA ARG A 8 -56.97 6.79 27.92
C ARG A 8 -55.44 6.63 27.81
N ASP A 9 -54.96 5.66 27.03
CA ASP A 9 -53.54 5.35 26.92
C ASP A 9 -52.84 6.13 25.79
N GLY A 10 -53.60 6.80 24.92
CA GLY A 10 -53.04 7.60 23.84
C GLY A 10 -53.86 7.58 22.56
N LEU A 11 -53.22 8.01 21.47
CA LEU A 11 -53.78 7.97 20.13
C LEU A 11 -53.01 6.92 19.32
N GLU A 12 -53.68 5.82 18.99
CA GLU A 12 -53.11 4.72 18.22
C GLU A 12 -53.79 4.62 16.85
N ARG A 13 -53.19 3.85 15.93
CA ARG A 13 -53.70 3.68 14.56
C ARG A 13 -54.07 2.23 14.35
N VAL A 14 -55.27 1.98 13.84
CA VAL A 14 -55.77 0.65 13.48
C VAL A 14 -55.97 0.61 11.97
N SER A 15 -55.35 -0.37 11.31
CA SER A 15 -55.60 -0.65 9.88
C SER A 15 -56.84 -1.51 9.73
N ILE A 16 -57.66 -1.24 8.73
CA ILE A 16 -58.84 -2.02 8.40
C ILE A 16 -58.78 -2.29 6.91
N ASP A 17 -58.49 -3.51 6.52
CA ASP A 17 -58.20 -3.82 5.11
C ASP A 17 -59.48 -3.86 4.25
N ASN A 18 -60.65 -3.97 4.88
CA ASN A 18 -61.94 -4.00 4.20
C ASN A 18 -62.56 -2.59 4.05
N PRO A 19 -62.84 -2.10 2.82
CA PRO A 19 -63.48 -0.80 2.59
C PRO A 19 -64.96 -0.74 2.98
N ILE A 20 -65.64 -1.89 3.17
CA ILE A 20 -67.06 -1.98 3.55
C ILE A 20 -67.20 -2.47 5.00
N ALA A 21 -66.25 -2.10 5.87
CA ALA A 21 -66.19 -2.66 7.21
C ALA A 21 -67.41 -2.32 8.08
N THR A 22 -67.84 -3.27 8.90
CA THR A 22 -68.88 -3.08 9.92
C THR A 22 -68.28 -2.72 11.27
N VAL A 23 -69.11 -2.25 12.20
CA VAL A 23 -68.73 -2.01 13.59
C VAL A 23 -68.13 -3.26 14.24
N ALA A 24 -68.67 -4.45 13.96
CA ALA A 24 -68.11 -5.72 14.45
C ALA A 24 -66.67 -5.95 13.96
N GLN A 25 -66.41 -5.70 12.68
CA GLN A 25 -65.08 -5.86 12.09
C GLN A 25 -64.09 -4.85 12.68
N LEU A 26 -64.52 -3.60 12.88
CA LEU A 26 -63.71 -2.60 13.59
C LEU A 26 -63.33 -3.08 15.00
N LYS A 27 -64.26 -3.66 15.76
CA LYS A 27 -63.96 -4.20 17.09
C LYS A 27 -62.95 -5.35 17.05
N SER A 28 -63.07 -6.25 16.06
CA SER A 28 -62.09 -7.32 15.84
C SER A 28 -60.71 -6.79 15.50
N GLU A 29 -60.61 -5.74 14.68
CA GLU A 29 -59.33 -5.11 14.35
C GLU A 29 -58.69 -4.41 15.56
N ILE A 30 -59.51 -3.77 16.40
CA ILE A 30 -59.06 -3.21 17.69
C ILE A 30 -58.54 -4.32 18.61
N GLU A 31 -59.22 -5.46 18.70
CA GLU A 31 -58.75 -6.58 19.52
C GLU A 31 -57.43 -7.16 19.00
N SER A 32 -57.33 -7.39 17.69
CA SER A 32 -56.12 -7.91 17.04
C SER A 32 -54.91 -6.98 17.20
N GLN A 33 -55.08 -5.68 16.93
CA GLN A 33 -53.97 -4.72 16.84
C GLN A 33 -53.67 -4.01 18.16
N LEU A 34 -54.69 -3.73 18.97
CA LEU A 34 -54.58 -2.98 20.22
C LEU A 34 -54.73 -3.85 21.47
N ARG A 35 -55.02 -5.14 21.31
CA ARG A 35 -55.18 -6.15 22.38
C ARG A 35 -56.26 -5.79 23.41
N VAL A 36 -57.30 -5.06 22.99
CA VAL A 36 -58.46 -4.76 23.83
C VAL A 36 -59.56 -5.77 23.53
N PRO A 37 -59.98 -6.62 24.48
CA PRO A 37 -60.97 -7.67 24.21
C PRO A 37 -62.32 -7.10 23.73
N ILE A 38 -62.94 -7.69 22.70
CA ILE A 38 -64.18 -7.17 22.09
C ILE A 38 -65.29 -6.88 23.12
N HIS A 39 -65.44 -7.75 24.11
CA HIS A 39 -66.47 -7.62 25.16
C HIS A 39 -66.23 -6.44 26.11
N ALA A 40 -64.99 -5.95 26.22
CA ALA A 40 -64.62 -4.80 27.02
C ALA A 40 -64.65 -3.48 26.22
N GLN A 41 -64.79 -3.55 24.89
CA GLN A 41 -64.73 -2.37 24.02
C GLN A 41 -66.05 -1.61 23.98
N ILE A 42 -66.01 -0.36 24.44
CA ILE A 42 -67.04 0.64 24.21
C ILE A 42 -66.44 1.68 23.26
N ILE A 43 -67.03 1.79 22.07
CA ILE A 43 -66.56 2.68 21.01
C ILE A 43 -67.65 3.68 20.64
N SER A 44 -67.25 4.91 20.36
CA SER A 44 -68.13 6.00 19.95
C SER A 44 -67.39 7.01 19.10
N THR A 45 -68.12 7.69 18.23
CA THR A 45 -67.65 8.91 17.54
C THR A 45 -67.62 10.13 18.45
N ASN A 46 -68.23 10.06 19.64
CA ASN A 46 -68.32 11.17 20.58
C ASN A 46 -67.14 11.20 21.56
N GLN A 47 -66.41 12.32 21.60
CA GLN A 47 -65.29 12.53 22.51
C GLN A 47 -65.66 12.40 23.99
N ASN A 48 -66.91 12.75 24.35
CA ASN A 48 -67.37 12.72 25.72
C ASN A 48 -67.37 11.31 26.35
N LEU A 49 -67.23 10.26 25.53
CA LEU A 49 -67.03 8.89 26.01
C LEU A 49 -65.82 8.78 26.95
N LEU A 50 -64.72 9.48 26.65
CA LEU A 50 -63.51 9.46 27.49
C LEU A 50 -63.62 10.36 28.75
N LEU A 51 -64.67 11.18 28.84
CA LEU A 51 -64.92 12.08 29.98
C LEU A 51 -65.91 11.49 31.00
N ALA A 52 -66.59 10.39 30.65
CA ALA A 52 -67.50 9.68 31.52
C ALA A 52 -66.75 9.08 32.72
N LYS A 53 -67.17 9.43 33.95
CA LYS A 53 -66.50 9.03 35.19
C LYS A 53 -67.01 7.71 35.77
N ASN A 54 -68.26 7.34 35.47
CA ASN A 54 -68.88 6.11 35.96
C ASN A 54 -69.14 5.14 34.80
N PRO A 55 -68.93 3.81 34.97
CA PRO A 55 -69.21 2.82 33.93
C PRO A 55 -70.66 2.84 33.43
N ASN A 56 -71.62 3.20 34.29
CA ASN A 56 -73.03 3.36 33.92
C ASN A 56 -73.28 4.50 32.92
N ASP A 57 -72.39 5.51 32.86
CA ASP A 57 -72.51 6.63 31.93
C ASP A 57 -72.10 6.25 30.51
N TRP A 58 -71.35 5.15 30.34
CA TRP A 58 -70.96 4.64 29.02
C TRP A 58 -72.15 4.11 28.21
N THR A 59 -73.23 3.69 28.88
CA THR A 59 -74.46 3.19 28.23
C THR A 59 -75.18 4.26 27.41
N ARG A 60 -74.86 5.55 27.61
CA ARG A 60 -75.40 6.69 26.84
C ARG A 60 -74.79 6.83 25.45
N PHE A 61 -73.69 6.13 25.16
CA PHE A 61 -72.98 6.16 23.88
C PHE A 61 -73.32 4.92 23.06
N SER A 62 -74.48 4.95 22.40
CA SER A 62 -75.03 3.82 21.64
C SER A 62 -74.89 3.98 20.12
N ASP A 63 -74.17 5.00 19.63
CA ASP A 63 -74.00 5.31 18.21
C ASP A 63 -73.31 4.19 17.42
N MET A 64 -72.52 3.35 18.10
CA MET A 64 -71.85 2.17 17.53
C MET A 64 -72.26 0.87 18.23
N SER A 65 -73.51 0.78 18.70
CA SER A 65 -74.03 -0.39 19.42
C SER A 65 -74.42 -1.55 18.51
N ASP A 66 -74.90 -1.28 17.29
CA ASP A 66 -75.27 -2.32 16.31
C ASP A 66 -74.03 -2.86 15.56
N PRO A 67 -73.69 -4.15 15.72
CA PRO A 67 -72.52 -4.76 15.08
C PRO A 67 -72.58 -4.79 13.54
N ASN A 68 -73.79 -4.72 12.96
CA ASN A 68 -73.98 -4.83 11.51
C ASN A 68 -73.95 -3.48 10.79
N THR A 69 -73.99 -2.37 11.54
CA THR A 69 -73.87 -1.03 10.98
C THR A 69 -72.51 -0.87 10.29
N ARG A 70 -72.53 -0.33 9.07
CA ARG A 70 -71.31 -0.02 8.31
C ARG A 70 -70.66 1.23 8.90
N ILE A 71 -69.34 1.20 9.08
CA ILE A 71 -68.63 2.37 9.64
C ILE A 71 -68.74 3.60 8.75
N SER A 72 -68.87 3.42 7.43
CA SER A 72 -69.11 4.52 6.48
C SER A 72 -70.45 5.23 6.69
N ALA A 73 -71.48 4.52 7.17
CA ALA A 73 -72.78 5.13 7.50
C ALA A 73 -72.72 6.04 8.74
N LEU A 74 -71.66 5.89 9.54
CA LEU A 74 -71.37 6.72 10.72
C LEU A 74 -70.41 7.88 10.39
N ASN A 75 -70.21 8.18 9.11
CA ASN A 75 -69.24 9.18 8.61
C ASN A 75 -67.78 8.89 8.98
N ILE A 76 -67.43 7.62 9.19
CA ILE A 76 -66.05 7.20 9.49
C ILE A 76 -65.33 6.88 8.18
N ALA A 77 -64.34 7.71 7.84
CA ALA A 77 -63.44 7.57 6.69
C ALA A 77 -61.98 7.40 7.13
N HIS A 78 -61.06 7.25 6.17
CA HIS A 78 -59.62 7.21 6.45
C HIS A 78 -59.16 8.42 7.27
N GLY A 79 -58.45 8.18 8.37
CA GLY A 79 -57.93 9.20 9.28
C GLY A 79 -58.92 9.68 10.33
N SER A 80 -60.17 9.22 10.31
CA SER A 80 -61.18 9.57 11.33
C SER A 80 -60.75 9.11 12.72
N ILE A 81 -61.21 9.85 13.72
CA ILE A 81 -60.94 9.55 15.13
C ILE A 81 -62.15 8.86 15.72
N ILE A 82 -61.92 7.71 16.37
CA ILE A 82 -62.91 7.00 17.17
C ILE A 82 -62.40 6.96 18.61
N TYR A 83 -63.31 7.16 19.55
CA TYR A 83 -63.01 7.13 20.97
C TYR A 83 -63.30 5.73 21.51
N LEU A 84 -62.34 5.16 22.24
CA LEU A 84 -62.42 3.83 22.83
C LEU A 84 -62.28 3.92 24.36
N ALA A 85 -63.31 3.47 25.06
CA ALA A 85 -63.29 3.23 26.50
C ALA A 85 -63.35 1.72 26.78
N TYR A 86 -62.60 1.28 27.78
CA TYR A 86 -62.57 -0.10 28.25
C TYR A 86 -62.02 -0.15 29.68
N GLU A 87 -62.33 -1.21 30.43
CA GLU A 87 -61.80 -1.45 31.78
C GLU A 87 -60.57 -2.36 31.74
N GLY A 88 -59.62 -2.13 32.66
CA GLY A 88 -58.40 -2.93 32.81
C GLY A 88 -57.14 -2.32 32.16
N GLU A 89 -55.96 -2.59 32.73
CA GLU A 89 -54.67 -2.08 32.22
C GLU A 89 -54.15 -2.96 31.08
N ARG A 90 -53.53 -2.34 30.08
CA ARG A 90 -52.82 -3.05 29.01
C ARG A 90 -51.41 -2.52 28.83
N THR A 91 -50.52 -3.36 28.34
CA THR A 91 -49.18 -2.96 27.92
C THR A 91 -49.24 -2.27 26.55
N VAL A 92 -49.04 -0.95 26.52
CA VAL A 92 -48.91 -0.20 25.26
C VAL A 92 -47.46 -0.22 24.80
N ALA A 93 -47.22 -0.52 23.53
CA ALA A 93 -45.88 -0.45 22.96
C ALA A 93 -45.36 0.99 23.03
N GLY A 94 -44.18 1.20 23.62
CA GLY A 94 -43.53 2.52 23.65
C GLY A 94 -43.28 3.06 22.24
N PRO A 95 -42.96 4.36 22.09
CA PRO A 95 -42.72 4.97 20.79
C PRO A 95 -41.66 4.17 20.01
N ALA A 96 -41.98 3.79 18.77
CA ALA A 96 -41.07 3.07 17.90
C ALA A 96 -39.83 3.95 17.64
N PHE A 97 -38.73 3.65 18.34
CA PHE A 97 -37.47 4.34 18.18
C PHE A 97 -36.76 3.73 16.97
N ASN A 98 -37.01 4.30 15.79
CA ASN A 98 -36.18 4.01 14.62
C ASN A 98 -34.94 4.91 14.71
N PRO A 99 -33.73 4.37 14.92
CA PRO A 99 -32.52 5.19 14.82
C PRO A 99 -32.43 5.72 13.38
N SER A 100 -32.68 7.01 13.21
CA SER A 100 -32.57 7.67 11.91
C SER A 100 -31.13 7.56 11.42
N GLY A 101 -30.92 6.83 10.33
CA GLY A 101 -29.67 6.87 9.58
C GLY A 101 -29.34 8.31 9.17
N SER A 102 -28.12 8.74 9.49
CA SER A 102 -27.24 9.70 8.78
C SER A 102 -27.84 10.85 7.96
N PHE A 103 -29.00 11.39 8.31
CA PHE A 103 -29.51 12.62 7.72
C PHE A 103 -29.69 13.65 8.84
N GLY A 104 -28.70 14.54 8.99
CA GLY A 104 -28.74 15.64 9.97
C GLY A 104 -27.64 15.65 11.04
N LYS A 105 -26.59 14.82 10.96
CA LYS A 105 -25.38 15.08 11.77
C LYS A 105 -24.78 16.40 11.30
N LYS A 106 -24.96 17.48 12.07
CA LYS A 106 -24.28 18.75 11.85
C LYS A 106 -22.78 18.45 11.83
N MET A 107 -22.15 18.72 10.70
CA MET A 107 -20.71 18.54 10.54
C MET A 107 -20.01 19.41 11.59
N THR A 108 -19.33 18.78 12.54
CA THR A 108 -18.63 19.51 13.61
C THR A 108 -17.34 20.13 13.06
N MET A 109 -16.77 21.12 13.75
CA MET A 109 -15.45 21.65 13.38
C MET A 109 -14.38 20.54 13.37
N ASP A 110 -14.51 19.56 14.27
CA ASP A 110 -13.62 18.39 14.30
C ASP A 110 -13.82 17.48 13.08
N ASP A 111 -15.06 17.31 12.60
CA ASP A 111 -15.34 16.58 11.35
C ASP A 111 -14.82 17.34 10.11
N LEU A 112 -14.69 18.67 10.17
CA LEU A 112 -14.06 19.50 9.13
C LEU A 112 -12.53 19.40 9.17
N ILE A 113 -11.94 19.46 10.37
CA ILE A 113 -10.50 19.29 10.60
C ILE A 113 -10.06 17.87 10.20
N ALA A 114 -10.85 16.84 10.52
CA ALA A 114 -10.57 15.46 10.15
C ALA A 114 -10.62 15.22 8.63
N LYS A 115 -11.25 16.11 7.86
CA LYS A 115 -11.23 16.08 6.39
C LYS A 115 -10.10 16.89 5.78
N GLN A 116 -9.42 17.74 6.54
CA GLN A 116 -8.25 18.47 6.03
C GLN A 116 -7.08 17.50 5.87
N MET A 117 -6.44 17.56 4.73
CA MET A 117 -5.26 16.75 4.43
C MET A 117 -4.05 17.38 5.12
N ARG A 118 -3.58 16.75 6.20
CA ARG A 118 -2.44 17.23 6.98
C ARG A 118 -1.19 16.47 6.62
N VAL A 119 -0.13 17.17 6.25
CA VAL A 119 1.19 16.59 6.03
C VAL A 119 2.04 16.81 7.28
N THR A 120 2.57 15.72 7.81
CA THR A 120 3.46 15.70 8.98
C THR A 120 4.64 14.81 8.68
N ARG A 121 5.80 15.11 9.27
CA ARG A 121 6.98 14.23 9.17
C ARG A 121 6.67 12.86 9.78
N GLN A 122 7.13 11.83 9.10
CA GLN A 122 7.15 10.47 9.61
C GLN A 122 8.53 10.20 10.19
N GLU A 123 8.59 9.88 11.48
CA GLU A 123 9.85 9.76 12.21
C GLU A 123 10.55 8.42 11.94
N ASN A 124 9.79 7.33 11.80
CA ASN A 124 10.33 5.99 11.65
C ASN A 124 9.99 5.40 10.27
N PRO A 125 10.98 4.88 9.53
CA PRO A 125 10.72 4.10 8.33
C PRO A 125 10.08 2.76 8.70
N HIS A 126 9.46 2.10 7.72
CA HIS A 126 9.05 0.70 7.87
C HIS A 126 10.22 -0.25 7.63
N CYS A 127 11.19 0.14 6.80
CA CYS A 127 12.47 -0.53 6.67
C CYS A 127 13.38 -0.19 7.86
N GLU A 128 13.73 -1.18 8.69
CA GLU A 128 14.59 -0.96 9.87
C GLU A 128 16.01 -0.54 9.45
N LEU A 129 16.56 -1.27 8.48
CA LEU A 129 17.89 -1.03 7.91
C LEU A 129 17.98 -1.63 6.51
N VAL A 130 18.85 -1.06 5.69
CA VAL A 130 19.21 -1.58 4.38
C VAL A 130 20.68 -1.94 4.35
N SER A 131 21.01 -3.02 3.65
CA SER A 131 22.39 -3.39 3.33
C SER A 131 22.53 -3.63 1.83
N PHE A 132 23.71 -3.34 1.29
CA PHE A 132 24.00 -3.52 -0.12
C PHE A 132 25.12 -4.53 -0.30
N ASP A 133 24.96 -5.45 -1.24
CA ASP A 133 26.05 -6.29 -1.70
C ASP A 133 27.19 -5.39 -2.20
N ARG A 134 28.40 -5.69 -1.71
CA ARG A 134 29.56 -4.85 -1.93
C ARG A 134 29.93 -4.79 -3.41
N ASP A 135 29.89 -5.94 -4.09
CA ASP A 135 30.31 -6.03 -5.47
C ASP A 135 29.29 -5.34 -6.39
N ALA A 136 27.99 -5.50 -6.10
CA ALA A 136 26.91 -4.81 -6.80
C ALA A 136 26.98 -3.28 -6.62
N ALA A 137 27.08 -2.81 -5.37
CA ALA A 137 27.19 -1.38 -5.07
C ALA A 137 28.46 -0.78 -5.70
N ASN A 138 29.58 -1.49 -5.63
CA ASN A 138 30.83 -1.06 -6.23
C ASN A 138 30.74 -0.97 -7.75
N ALA A 139 30.13 -1.95 -8.41
CA ALA A 139 29.95 -1.94 -9.87
C ALA A 139 29.04 -0.80 -10.36
N PHE A 140 28.05 -0.39 -9.56
CA PHE A 140 27.19 0.75 -9.85
C PHE A 140 27.94 2.08 -9.69
N GLN A 141 28.52 2.34 -8.51
CA GLN A 141 29.23 3.61 -8.26
C GLN A 141 30.42 3.81 -9.20
N HIS A 142 31.16 2.75 -9.51
CA HIS A 142 32.35 2.82 -10.34
C HIS A 142 32.00 3.23 -11.76
N TYR A 143 30.90 2.71 -12.31
CA TYR A 143 30.42 3.12 -13.62
C TYR A 143 30.01 4.59 -13.66
N VAL A 144 29.27 5.03 -12.64
CA VAL A 144 28.81 6.42 -12.54
C VAL A 144 30.00 7.37 -12.39
N ASN A 145 30.97 7.02 -11.55
CA ASN A 145 32.16 7.84 -11.33
C ASN A 145 33.07 7.88 -12.55
N GLU A 146 33.47 6.72 -13.09
CA GLU A 146 34.47 6.68 -14.17
C GLU A 146 33.89 6.98 -15.55
N SER A 147 32.70 6.46 -15.86
CA SER A 147 32.14 6.56 -17.21
C SER A 147 31.22 7.77 -17.40
N LEU A 148 30.60 8.27 -16.33
CA LEU A 148 29.66 9.38 -16.36
C LEU A 148 30.17 10.62 -15.59
N ALA A 149 31.17 10.48 -14.72
CA ALA A 149 31.68 11.54 -13.85
C ALA A 149 30.58 12.30 -13.10
N PHE A 150 29.49 11.61 -12.73
CA PHE A 150 28.29 12.21 -12.14
C PHE A 150 27.72 13.42 -12.93
N ALA A 151 27.97 13.49 -14.24
CA ALA A 151 27.49 14.56 -15.12
C ALA A 151 26.04 14.36 -15.57
N VAL A 152 25.55 13.12 -15.54
CA VAL A 152 24.16 12.75 -15.85
C VAL A 152 23.65 11.78 -14.80
N LYS A 153 22.33 11.78 -14.58
CA LYS A 153 21.67 10.85 -13.67
C LYS A 153 21.69 9.41 -14.23
N ARG A 154 21.76 8.43 -13.34
CA ARG A 154 21.69 7.00 -13.64
C ARG A 154 20.90 6.31 -12.52
N ALA A 155 20.17 5.24 -12.83
CA ALA A 155 19.41 4.50 -11.85
C ALA A 155 19.32 3.00 -12.14
N GLY A 156 18.84 2.27 -11.15
CA GLY A 156 18.53 0.85 -11.22
C GLY A 156 17.44 0.43 -10.23
N PHE A 157 16.87 -0.74 -10.47
CA PHE A 157 16.02 -1.43 -9.53
C PHE A 157 16.87 -2.35 -8.67
N MET A 158 16.66 -2.26 -7.36
CA MET A 158 17.36 -3.07 -6.37
C MET A 158 16.58 -4.34 -6.09
N TYR A 159 17.27 -5.47 -6.12
CA TYR A 159 16.69 -6.79 -5.84
C TYR A 159 17.42 -7.47 -4.71
N GLY A 160 16.67 -8.21 -3.91
CA GLY A 160 17.22 -9.03 -2.83
C GLY A 160 16.12 -9.51 -1.90
N THR A 161 16.37 -9.52 -0.61
CA THR A 161 15.48 -10.12 0.39
C THR A 161 15.04 -9.14 1.47
N VAL A 162 13.89 -9.43 2.07
CA VAL A 162 13.36 -8.68 3.22
C VAL A 162 13.15 -9.67 4.35
N SER A 163 13.78 -9.41 5.49
CA SER A 163 13.61 -10.22 6.70
C SER A 163 12.30 -9.92 7.42
N GLU A 164 11.87 -10.80 8.33
CA GLU A 164 10.69 -10.58 9.17
C GLU A 164 10.81 -9.34 10.08
N GLU A 165 12.03 -8.93 10.41
CA GLU A 165 12.33 -7.74 11.22
C GLU A 165 12.29 -6.44 10.40
N GLY A 166 12.03 -6.51 9.09
CA GLY A 166 11.98 -5.35 8.20
C GLY A 166 13.36 -4.88 7.73
N LYS A 167 14.37 -5.76 7.80
CA LYS A 167 15.71 -5.51 7.24
C LYS A 167 15.72 -5.87 5.76
N VAL A 168 16.19 -4.94 4.93
CA VAL A 168 16.32 -5.11 3.48
C VAL A 168 17.78 -5.42 3.13
N GLU A 169 17.97 -6.48 2.36
CA GLU A 169 19.27 -6.86 1.82
C GLU A 169 19.20 -6.79 0.30
N VAL A 170 20.04 -5.96 -0.29
CA VAL A 170 20.15 -5.78 -1.75
C VAL A 170 21.29 -6.65 -2.25
N ASP A 171 20.98 -7.64 -3.07
CA ASP A 171 21.93 -8.61 -3.62
C ASP A 171 22.44 -8.21 -5.02
N PHE A 172 21.60 -7.56 -5.83
CA PHE A 172 21.99 -7.07 -7.15
C PHE A 172 21.16 -5.85 -7.58
N ILE A 173 21.66 -5.14 -8.60
CA ILE A 173 21.03 -3.95 -9.17
C ILE A 173 20.81 -4.20 -10.66
N TYR A 174 19.55 -4.19 -11.11
CA TYR A 174 19.20 -4.22 -12.52
C TYR A 174 19.08 -2.79 -13.04
N GLU A 175 19.79 -2.46 -14.12
CA GLU A 175 19.75 -1.13 -14.73
C GLU A 175 18.86 -1.15 -15.98
N PRO A 176 17.61 -0.63 -15.92
CA PRO A 176 16.73 -0.63 -17.08
C PRO A 176 17.29 0.31 -18.18
N PRO A 177 16.82 0.17 -19.44
CA PRO A 177 17.08 1.15 -20.47
C PRO A 177 16.63 2.53 -19.99
N GLN A 178 17.47 3.55 -20.14
CA GLN A 178 17.24 4.85 -19.50
C GLN A 178 17.95 5.99 -20.22
N LEU A 179 17.40 7.19 -20.08
CA LEU A 179 17.96 8.44 -20.57
C LEU A 179 18.15 9.40 -19.39
N GLY A 180 19.40 9.54 -18.97
CA GLY A 180 19.80 10.50 -17.94
C GLY A 180 20.23 11.83 -18.56
N THR A 181 19.79 12.92 -17.95
CA THR A 181 20.34 14.27 -18.14
C THR A 181 20.92 14.77 -16.82
N GLU A 182 21.38 16.01 -16.77
CA GLU A 182 21.84 16.63 -15.53
C GLU A 182 20.72 16.76 -14.48
N GLU A 183 19.51 17.09 -14.93
CA GLU A 183 18.39 17.44 -14.06
C GLU A 183 17.33 16.33 -13.96
N SER A 184 17.17 15.54 -15.03
CA SER A 184 16.09 14.57 -15.18
C SER A 184 16.59 13.18 -15.51
N LEU A 185 15.79 12.18 -15.19
CA LEU A 185 16.05 10.79 -15.50
C LEU A 185 14.77 10.13 -16.00
N VAL A 186 14.80 9.61 -17.22
CA VAL A 186 13.67 8.90 -17.83
C VAL A 186 14.02 7.41 -17.92
N LEU A 187 13.23 6.57 -17.24
CA LEU A 187 13.31 5.11 -17.37
C LEU A 187 12.51 4.67 -18.59
N LEU A 188 13.18 4.08 -19.58
CA LEU A 188 12.58 3.49 -20.76
C LEU A 188 12.25 2.02 -20.46
N ARG A 189 11.26 1.80 -19.60
CA ARG A 189 10.87 0.46 -19.13
C ARG A 189 10.56 -0.47 -20.31
N ASP A 190 11.15 -1.66 -20.28
CA ASP A 190 10.90 -2.74 -21.23
C ASP A 190 10.19 -3.88 -20.48
N PRO A 191 8.85 -4.01 -20.62
CA PRO A 191 8.10 -5.06 -19.94
C PRO A 191 8.51 -6.48 -20.31
N ASP A 192 9.12 -6.69 -21.48
CA ASP A 192 9.54 -8.02 -21.91
C ASP A 192 10.90 -8.39 -21.29
N GLU A 193 11.84 -7.44 -21.21
CA GLU A 193 13.09 -7.63 -20.46
C GLU A 193 12.81 -7.79 -18.95
N GLU A 194 11.94 -6.95 -18.38
CA GLU A 194 11.60 -7.00 -16.96
C GLU A 194 10.96 -8.34 -16.54
N LYS A 195 10.22 -9.04 -17.43
CA LYS A 195 9.72 -10.39 -17.14
C LYS A 195 10.86 -11.37 -16.86
N PHE A 196 11.96 -11.29 -17.60
CA PHE A 196 13.13 -12.13 -17.34
C PHE A 196 13.79 -11.78 -16.02
N VAL A 197 13.91 -10.48 -15.71
CA VAL A 197 14.47 -10.01 -14.43
C VAL A 197 13.63 -10.55 -13.26
N GLU A 198 12.31 -10.44 -13.32
CA GLU A 198 11.41 -10.95 -12.29
C GLU A 198 11.45 -12.49 -12.19
N ALA A 199 11.54 -13.20 -13.32
CA ALA A 199 11.67 -14.66 -13.33
C ALA A 199 12.99 -15.15 -12.70
N ILE A 200 14.11 -14.45 -12.98
CA ILE A 200 15.41 -14.72 -12.36
C ILE A 200 15.34 -14.43 -10.85
N ALA A 201 14.82 -13.27 -10.46
CA ALA A 201 14.67 -12.90 -9.06
C ALA A 201 13.84 -13.93 -8.29
N LEU A 202 12.71 -14.35 -8.86
CA LEU A 202 11.86 -15.40 -8.30
C LEU A 202 12.62 -16.72 -8.10
N GLY A 203 13.37 -17.16 -9.12
CA GLY A 203 14.18 -18.38 -9.03
C GLY A 203 15.32 -18.27 -8.01
N LEU A 204 15.86 -17.06 -7.79
CA LEU A 204 16.84 -16.78 -6.74
C LEU A 204 16.22 -16.65 -5.34
N GLY A 205 14.89 -16.64 -5.23
CA GLY A 205 14.18 -16.36 -3.97
C GLY A 205 14.30 -14.90 -3.53
N MET A 206 14.50 -14.00 -4.48
CA MET A 206 14.64 -12.57 -4.29
C MET A 206 13.42 -11.84 -4.87
N ARG A 207 13.25 -10.57 -4.51
CA ARG A 207 12.21 -9.69 -5.06
C ARG A 207 12.75 -8.30 -5.28
N ARG A 208 12.02 -7.48 -6.03
CA ARG A 208 12.28 -6.04 -6.13
C ARG A 208 12.06 -5.41 -4.76
N VAL A 209 13.11 -4.82 -4.20
CA VAL A 209 13.11 -4.23 -2.84
C VAL A 209 13.27 -2.71 -2.84
N GLY A 210 13.66 -2.13 -3.97
CA GLY A 210 13.84 -0.69 -4.02
C GLY A 210 14.29 -0.13 -5.36
N PHE A 211 14.63 1.15 -5.31
CA PHE A 211 15.13 1.95 -6.42
C PHE A 211 16.40 2.68 -6.00
N ILE A 212 17.42 2.69 -6.84
CA ILE A 212 18.65 3.44 -6.63
C ILE A 212 18.85 4.42 -7.76
N PHE A 213 19.25 5.66 -7.47
CA PHE A 213 19.60 6.63 -8.49
C PHE A 213 20.75 7.55 -8.05
N THR A 214 21.35 8.23 -9.01
CA THR A 214 22.48 9.14 -8.77
C THR A 214 22.05 10.59 -8.86
N GLN A 215 22.60 11.43 -7.98
CA GLN A 215 22.54 12.88 -8.13
C GLN A 215 23.78 13.38 -8.86
N THR A 216 23.65 14.49 -9.58
CA THR A 216 24.76 15.09 -10.31
C THR A 216 25.56 16.05 -9.44
N ILE A 217 26.80 16.34 -9.83
CA ILE A 217 27.71 17.23 -9.07
C ILE A 217 27.13 18.65 -8.90
N SER A 218 26.33 19.11 -9.86
CA SER A 218 25.70 20.43 -9.78
C SER A 218 24.59 20.50 -8.72
N GLN A 219 23.97 19.35 -8.41
CA GLN A 219 22.91 19.25 -7.42
C GLN A 219 23.45 19.21 -5.99
N ASP A 220 24.65 18.67 -5.77
CA ASP A 220 25.32 18.66 -4.45
C ASP A 220 25.55 20.08 -3.87
N LYS A 221 25.50 21.11 -4.72
CA LYS A 221 25.60 22.52 -4.31
C LYS A 221 24.28 23.15 -3.86
N LYS A 222 23.16 22.41 -3.92
CA LYS A 222 21.81 22.92 -3.63
C LYS A 222 21.34 22.48 -2.24
N ASP A 223 20.58 23.34 -1.56
CA ASP A 223 20.09 23.12 -0.18
C ASP A 223 18.79 22.29 -0.12
N TYR A 224 18.83 21.07 -0.69
CA TYR A 224 17.75 20.09 -0.59
C TYR A 224 18.27 18.66 -0.78
N THR A 225 17.62 17.68 -0.14
CA THR A 225 18.01 16.26 -0.26
C THR A 225 17.50 15.63 -1.56
N MET A 226 16.24 15.86 -1.92
CA MET A 226 15.66 15.42 -3.20
C MET A 226 14.85 16.54 -3.84
N SER A 227 15.00 16.67 -5.16
CA SER A 227 14.17 17.54 -5.98
C SER A 227 12.74 17.00 -6.10
N ASN A 228 11.80 17.86 -6.49
CA ASN A 228 10.41 17.47 -6.73
C ASN A 228 10.29 16.34 -7.78
N ALA A 229 11.09 16.38 -8.84
CA ALA A 229 11.11 15.36 -9.87
C ALA A 229 11.60 14.00 -9.33
N GLU A 230 12.60 14.00 -8.46
CA GLU A 230 13.12 12.79 -7.81
C GLU A 230 12.13 12.23 -6.79
N VAL A 231 11.48 13.09 -5.99
CA VAL A 231 10.41 12.68 -5.07
C VAL A 231 9.27 12.04 -5.84
N LEU A 232 8.83 12.65 -6.94
CA LEU A 232 7.76 12.12 -7.79
C LEU A 232 8.11 10.76 -8.38
N GLN A 233 9.33 10.59 -8.91
CA GLN A 233 9.78 9.31 -9.44
C GLN A 233 9.93 8.26 -8.33
N ALA A 234 10.50 8.61 -7.19
CA ALA A 234 10.68 7.71 -6.06
C ALA A 234 9.35 7.24 -5.47
N VAL A 235 8.37 8.15 -5.32
CA VAL A 235 7.03 7.79 -4.80
C VAL A 235 6.21 7.02 -5.82
N GLU A 236 6.38 7.28 -7.12
CA GLU A 236 5.76 6.48 -8.18
C GLU A 236 6.22 5.02 -8.09
N LEU A 237 7.53 4.80 -8.05
CA LEU A 237 8.11 3.46 -7.95
C LEU A 237 7.80 2.77 -6.62
N HIS A 238 7.78 3.50 -5.50
CA HIS A 238 7.34 2.96 -4.20
C HIS A 238 5.84 2.64 -4.23
N ALA A 239 5.00 3.46 -4.85
CA ALA A 239 3.56 3.18 -4.93
C ALA A 239 3.23 1.97 -5.82
N GLU A 240 4.04 1.73 -6.85
CA GLU A 240 4.03 0.52 -7.69
C GLU A 240 4.56 -0.71 -6.94
N GLY A 241 5.60 -0.53 -6.13
CA GLY A 241 6.15 -1.56 -5.25
C GLY A 241 5.16 -1.91 -4.14
N ASP A 242 4.54 -3.09 -4.21
CA ASP A 242 3.69 -3.61 -3.13
C ASP A 242 4.54 -4.15 -1.95
N LEU A 243 5.52 -3.34 -1.52
CA LEU A 243 6.45 -3.65 -0.45
C LEU A 243 6.47 -2.49 0.54
N LYS A 244 6.15 -2.79 1.80
CA LYS A 244 6.09 -1.81 2.88
C LYS A 244 7.48 -1.29 3.25
N GLU A 245 8.50 -2.13 3.14
CA GLU A 245 9.90 -1.84 3.44
C GLU A 245 10.67 -1.28 2.24
N TRP A 246 9.99 -0.74 1.22
CA TRP A 246 10.63 -0.22 0.02
C TRP A 246 11.71 0.84 0.33
N VAL A 247 12.87 0.68 -0.31
CA VAL A 247 14.01 1.60 -0.14
C VAL A 247 14.30 2.38 -1.41
N THR A 248 14.50 3.68 -1.25
CA THR A 248 15.05 4.59 -2.26
C THR A 248 16.48 4.96 -1.87
N ALA A 249 17.46 4.50 -2.62
CA ALA A 249 18.87 4.82 -2.41
C ALA A 249 19.32 5.95 -3.34
N VAL A 250 20.08 6.90 -2.80
CA VAL A 250 20.68 8.02 -3.52
C VAL A 250 22.19 7.90 -3.47
N VAL A 251 22.82 7.99 -4.64
CA VAL A 251 24.28 7.98 -4.78
C VAL A 251 24.75 9.35 -5.21
N LYS A 252 25.61 9.97 -4.41
CA LYS A 252 26.15 11.31 -4.66
C LYS A 252 27.67 11.31 -4.53
N LEU A 253 28.31 12.32 -5.10
CA LEU A 253 29.75 12.55 -4.95
C LEU A 253 29.96 13.64 -3.92
N GLU A 254 30.54 13.30 -2.77
CA GLU A 254 30.90 14.26 -1.73
C GLU A 254 32.36 14.66 -1.89
N VAL A 255 32.63 15.97 -1.88
CA VAL A 255 34.00 16.50 -1.90
C VAL A 255 34.46 16.72 -0.47
N ASN A 256 35.46 15.96 -0.05
CA ASN A 256 36.09 16.06 1.26
C ASN A 256 36.89 17.36 1.39
N GLU A 257 37.15 17.78 2.63
CA GLU A 257 37.93 18.99 2.95
C GLU A 257 39.35 18.97 2.35
N ASP A 258 39.93 17.78 2.17
CA ASP A 258 41.26 17.58 1.55
C ASP A 258 41.25 17.67 0.01
N GLY A 259 40.09 17.94 -0.60
CA GLY A 259 39.90 17.99 -2.05
C GLY A 259 39.78 16.62 -2.72
N GLY A 260 39.74 15.54 -1.94
CA GLY A 260 39.34 14.20 -2.40
C GLY A 260 37.83 14.15 -2.66
N ALA A 261 37.39 13.31 -3.60
CA ALA A 261 35.98 13.11 -3.89
C ALA A 261 35.62 11.64 -3.65
N ASP A 262 34.71 11.40 -2.72
CA ASP A 262 34.23 10.07 -2.36
C ASP A 262 32.76 9.91 -2.75
N VAL A 263 32.38 8.69 -3.12
CA VAL A 263 30.99 8.39 -3.43
C VAL A 263 30.25 8.04 -2.15
N HIS A 264 29.18 8.77 -1.87
CA HIS A 264 28.34 8.60 -0.70
C HIS A 264 26.99 7.97 -1.08
N PHE A 265 26.51 7.05 -0.23
CA PHE A 265 25.19 6.43 -0.36
C PHE A 265 24.29 6.91 0.77
N GLU A 266 23.11 7.41 0.42
CA GLU A 266 22.04 7.71 1.35
C GLU A 266 20.85 6.82 1.06
N ALA A 267 20.09 6.43 2.08
CA ALA A 267 18.91 5.60 1.92
C ALA A 267 17.71 6.26 2.59
N PHE A 268 16.59 6.24 1.88
CA PHE A 268 15.34 6.85 2.28
C PHE A 268 14.17 5.92 1.99
N GLN A 269 13.09 6.14 2.70
CA GLN A 269 11.78 5.60 2.39
C GLN A 269 10.82 6.77 2.19
N MET A 270 9.98 6.72 1.17
CA MET A 270 8.93 7.74 1.01
C MET A 270 7.90 7.55 2.13
N SER A 271 7.56 8.61 2.83
CA SER A 271 6.56 8.58 3.90
C SER A 271 5.21 8.05 3.42
N ASP A 272 4.45 7.44 4.32
CA ASP A 272 3.09 6.94 4.04
C ASP A 272 2.19 8.05 3.50
N MET A 273 2.39 9.28 3.99
CA MET A 273 1.67 10.45 3.51
C MET A 273 2.03 10.79 2.07
N CYS A 274 3.31 10.74 1.69
CA CYS A 274 3.75 10.95 0.31
C CYS A 274 3.12 9.92 -0.64
N VAL A 275 3.19 8.63 -0.28
CA VAL A 275 2.61 7.54 -1.07
C VAL A 275 1.09 7.71 -1.20
N ARG A 276 0.41 8.09 -0.12
CA ARG A 276 -1.02 8.38 -0.13
C ARG A 276 -1.38 9.55 -1.04
N LEU A 277 -0.67 10.68 -0.91
CA LEU A 277 -0.85 11.87 -1.76
C LEU A 277 -0.69 11.52 -3.23
N PHE A 278 0.29 10.68 -3.56
CA PHE A 278 0.52 10.21 -4.92
C PHE A 278 -0.62 9.35 -5.45
N LYS A 279 -1.03 8.32 -4.69
CA LYS A 279 -2.12 7.41 -5.06
C LYS A 279 -3.47 8.13 -5.20
N GLU A 280 -3.71 9.14 -4.37
CA GLU A 280 -4.91 9.99 -4.45
C GLU A 280 -4.78 11.12 -5.50
N GLY A 281 -3.65 11.23 -6.20
CA GLY A 281 -3.46 12.17 -7.31
C GLY A 281 -3.35 13.64 -6.90
N TRP A 282 -2.85 13.93 -5.70
CA TRP A 282 -2.73 15.28 -5.15
C TRP A 282 -1.57 16.10 -5.72
N PHE A 283 -0.49 15.46 -6.18
CA PHE A 283 0.64 16.15 -6.79
C PHE A 283 0.25 16.84 -8.10
N GLU A 284 0.68 18.08 -8.27
CA GLU A 284 0.60 18.82 -9.52
C GLU A 284 1.80 18.46 -10.40
N ARG A 285 1.56 17.76 -11.52
CA ARG A 285 2.61 17.24 -12.42
C ARG A 285 2.85 18.11 -13.66
N GLU A 286 1.85 18.92 -14.02
CA GLU A 286 1.90 19.82 -15.17
C GLU A 286 2.05 21.24 -14.64
N VAL A 287 3.27 21.73 -14.58
CA VAL A 287 3.56 23.04 -14.01
C VAL A 287 3.96 23.97 -15.14
N GLN A 288 3.25 25.09 -15.29
CA GLN A 288 3.53 26.12 -16.31
C GLN A 288 4.62 27.11 -15.87
N GLU A 289 4.97 27.10 -14.58
CA GLU A 289 5.94 27.99 -13.94
C GLU A 289 7.10 27.18 -13.35
N GLU A 290 8.28 27.78 -13.29
CA GLU A 290 9.45 27.20 -12.64
C GLU A 290 9.21 27.13 -11.13
N ILE A 291 9.05 25.91 -10.60
CA ILE A 291 8.91 25.66 -9.16
C ILE A 291 10.30 25.44 -8.57
N ASP A 292 10.50 25.96 -7.35
CA ASP A 292 11.68 25.64 -6.54
C ASP A 292 11.83 24.12 -6.41
N PRO A 293 12.94 23.50 -6.87
CA PRO A 293 13.13 22.06 -6.81
C PRO A 293 12.96 21.46 -5.40
N LYS A 294 13.15 22.25 -4.34
CA LYS A 294 12.95 21.85 -2.94
C LYS A 294 11.48 21.59 -2.58
N LEU A 295 10.54 22.09 -3.38
CA LEU A 295 9.11 22.09 -3.09
C LEU A 295 8.33 21.22 -4.08
N SER A 296 7.39 20.44 -3.54
CA SER A 296 6.37 19.75 -4.33
C SER A 296 5.02 20.46 -4.20
N ARG A 297 4.42 20.80 -5.34
CA ARG A 297 3.13 21.50 -5.39
C ARG A 297 1.95 20.53 -5.41
N MET A 298 0.94 20.83 -4.59
CA MET A 298 -0.31 20.11 -4.47
C MET A 298 -1.42 20.80 -5.28
N LYS A 299 -2.35 20.01 -5.82
CA LYS A 299 -3.54 20.50 -6.53
C LYS A 299 -4.55 21.22 -5.64
N LYS A 300 -4.51 20.96 -4.33
CA LYS A 300 -5.41 21.50 -3.31
C LYS A 300 -4.60 21.87 -2.08
N ASP A 301 -5.17 22.72 -1.23
CA ASP A 301 -4.54 23.12 0.02
C ASP A 301 -4.38 21.92 0.95
N VAL A 302 -3.18 21.80 1.51
CA VAL A 302 -2.81 20.85 2.56
C VAL A 302 -2.32 21.62 3.78
N VAL A 303 -2.53 21.06 4.97
CA VAL A 303 -2.10 21.66 6.23
C VAL A 303 -0.69 21.18 6.56
N VAL A 304 0.30 22.08 6.56
CA VAL A 304 1.67 21.81 7.00
C VAL A 304 2.00 22.71 8.17
N GLY A 305 2.39 22.14 9.31
CA GLY A 305 2.72 22.93 10.51
C GLY A 305 1.59 23.85 11.01
N GLY A 306 0.33 23.52 10.71
CA GLY A 306 -0.84 24.32 11.07
C GLY A 306 -1.17 25.46 10.10
N LYS A 307 -0.51 25.54 8.95
CA LYS A 307 -0.81 26.50 7.88
C LYS A 307 -1.29 25.77 6.64
N ASP A 308 -2.30 26.32 5.98
CA ASP A 308 -2.73 25.88 4.66
C ASP A 308 -1.70 26.34 3.62
N THR A 309 -1.19 25.41 2.82
CA THR A 309 -0.26 25.66 1.72
C THR A 309 -0.51 24.69 0.59
N ARG A 310 -0.10 25.06 -0.62
CA ARG A 310 -0.03 24.14 -1.77
C ARG A 310 1.39 23.66 -2.03
N ASP A 311 2.39 24.41 -1.58
CA ASP A 311 3.79 24.05 -1.77
C ASP A 311 4.31 23.41 -0.47
N VAL A 312 4.75 22.16 -0.57
CA VAL A 312 5.23 21.34 0.54
C VAL A 312 6.71 21.07 0.35
N ASP A 313 7.50 21.31 1.39
CA ASP A 313 8.93 20.98 1.37
C ASP A 313 9.14 19.47 1.26
N ASN A 314 10.00 19.05 0.33
CA ASN A 314 10.24 17.66 0.00
C ASN A 314 10.75 16.85 1.20
N ASP A 315 11.42 17.48 2.18
CA ASP A 315 11.90 16.81 3.38
C ASP A 315 10.77 16.25 4.26
N PHE A 316 9.52 16.73 4.10
CA PHE A 316 8.38 16.11 4.78
C PHE A 316 8.05 14.71 4.25
N PHE A 317 8.51 14.40 3.04
CA PHE A 317 8.24 13.13 2.38
C PHE A 317 9.34 12.11 2.57
N LEU A 318 10.52 12.52 3.02
CA LEU A 318 11.69 11.66 3.17
C LEU A 318 11.78 11.12 4.59
N VAL A 319 11.92 9.80 4.71
CA VAL A 319 12.17 9.11 5.98
C VAL A 319 13.52 8.42 5.87
N VAL A 320 14.49 8.79 6.70
CA VAL A 320 15.86 8.25 6.61
C VAL A 320 15.87 6.77 7.00
N VAL A 321 16.52 5.95 6.16
CA VAL A 321 16.77 4.53 6.42
C VAL A 321 18.25 4.34 6.72
N LYS A 322 18.55 3.57 7.77
CA LYS A 322 19.95 3.31 8.15
C LYS A 322 20.58 2.32 7.19
N ILE A 323 21.76 2.67 6.67
CA ILE A 323 22.60 1.73 5.92
C ILE A 323 23.48 0.96 6.90
N PHE A 324 23.51 -0.36 6.76
CA PHE A 324 24.39 -1.24 7.53
C PHE A 324 25.27 -2.06 6.59
N ASP A 325 26.47 -2.40 7.05
CA ASP A 325 27.39 -3.22 6.28
C ASP A 325 26.89 -4.67 6.20
N HIS A 326 26.69 -5.16 4.98
CA HIS A 326 26.14 -6.49 4.65
C HIS A 326 27.00 -7.65 5.22
N GLN A 327 28.26 -7.37 5.59
CA GLN A 327 29.29 -8.36 5.90
C GLN A 327 29.17 -9.07 7.26
N LEU A 328 28.29 -8.65 8.17
CA LEU A 328 28.21 -9.23 9.52
C LEU A 328 27.13 -10.31 9.69
N LYS A 329 27.03 -11.25 8.75
CA LYS A 329 26.35 -12.54 8.99
C LYS A 329 27.35 -13.60 9.43
N ASN A 330 27.80 -13.50 10.68
CA ASN A 330 27.90 -14.60 11.66
C ASN A 330 28.57 -14.10 12.94
N HIS A 331 27.89 -14.32 14.08
CA HIS A 331 28.55 -14.37 15.39
C HIS A 331 29.52 -15.57 15.43
N VAL A 332 30.72 -15.39 14.91
CA VAL A 332 31.89 -16.15 15.33
C VAL A 332 32.93 -15.12 15.72
N HIS A 333 33.26 -15.08 17.01
CA HIS A 333 34.42 -14.35 17.51
C HIS A 333 35.66 -14.71 16.69
N ILE A 334 36.12 -13.81 15.82
CA ILE A 334 37.48 -13.80 15.32
C ILE A 334 38.13 -12.52 15.85
N VAL A 335 38.75 -12.69 17.01
CA VAL A 335 39.79 -11.78 17.49
C VAL A 335 40.95 -11.91 16.51
N LEU A 336 41.18 -10.88 15.70
CA LEU A 336 42.44 -10.72 14.98
C LEU A 336 43.53 -10.39 16.01
N CYS A 337 44.25 -11.43 16.45
CA CYS A 337 45.55 -11.25 17.09
C CYS A 337 46.49 -10.58 16.08
N PHE A 338 46.87 -9.33 16.33
CA PHE A 338 48.12 -8.78 15.83
C PHE A 338 49.20 -8.96 16.89
N GLY A 339 50.21 -9.75 16.56
CA GLY A 339 51.55 -9.66 17.13
C GLY A 339 51.84 -10.53 18.35
N LEU A 340 52.26 -11.78 18.12
CA LEU A 340 53.51 -12.27 18.70
C LEU A 340 53.98 -13.52 17.95
N VAL A 341 55.24 -13.49 17.52
CA VAL A 341 55.95 -14.62 16.93
C VAL A 341 56.00 -15.75 17.95
N VAL A 342 55.37 -16.89 17.64
CA VAL A 342 55.76 -18.18 18.22
C VAL A 342 55.50 -19.28 17.20
N ASN A 343 56.58 -19.98 16.85
CA ASN A 343 56.58 -21.24 16.13
C ASN A 343 55.59 -22.22 16.76
N LEU A 344 54.69 -22.82 15.97
CA LEU A 344 54.25 -24.23 16.07
C LEU A 344 53.24 -24.59 14.94
N ALA A 345 53.65 -25.57 14.12
CA ALA A 345 52.89 -26.47 13.23
C ALA A 345 51.94 -25.90 12.13
N PRO A 346 51.94 -26.49 10.92
CA PRO A 346 51.08 -26.06 9.82
C PRO A 346 49.66 -26.63 10.00
N VAL A 347 48.66 -25.76 10.06
CA VAL A 347 47.24 -26.12 9.97
C VAL A 347 46.76 -25.76 8.54
N PRO A 348 45.92 -26.58 7.87
CA PRO A 348 45.72 -26.46 6.44
C PRO A 348 44.97 -25.18 6.06
N VAL A 349 45.49 -24.52 5.03
CA VAL A 349 44.92 -23.33 4.37
C VAL A 349 43.68 -23.76 3.57
N LEU A 350 42.52 -23.91 4.21
CA LEU A 350 41.27 -24.22 3.49
C LEU A 350 40.01 -23.71 4.19
N TRP A 351 39.97 -22.44 4.60
CA TRP A 351 38.71 -21.73 4.91
C TRP A 351 38.87 -20.23 4.68
N ILE A 352 39.10 -19.82 3.43
CA ILE A 352 38.77 -18.44 3.01
C ILE A 352 37.30 -18.49 2.61
N LEU A 353 36.41 -18.37 3.60
CA LEU A 353 35.00 -18.12 3.33
C LEU A 353 34.91 -16.63 2.98
N VAL A 354 34.93 -16.31 1.68
CA VAL A 354 34.59 -14.98 1.19
C VAL A 354 33.11 -14.78 1.54
N ILE A 355 32.83 -13.88 2.49
CA ILE A 355 31.47 -13.46 2.81
C ILE A 355 31.10 -12.43 1.74
N SER A 356 30.59 -12.91 0.61
CA SER A 356 29.90 -12.13 -0.43
C SER A 356 28.61 -12.88 -0.75
N GLY A 357 27.59 -12.20 -1.28
CA GLY A 357 26.32 -12.83 -1.64
C GLY A 357 26.48 -14.06 -2.55
N PRO A 358 25.41 -14.85 -2.81
CA PRO A 358 25.50 -16.02 -3.68
C PRO A 358 25.89 -15.67 -5.13
N LEU A 359 25.74 -14.40 -5.52
CA LEU A 359 26.01 -13.88 -6.84
C LEU A 359 27.35 -13.14 -6.89
N THR A 360 28.03 -13.23 -8.02
CA THR A 360 29.14 -12.36 -8.36
C THR A 360 28.65 -11.21 -9.25
N THR A 361 29.38 -10.10 -9.23
CA THR A 361 29.15 -8.95 -10.12
C THR A 361 30.39 -8.72 -10.97
N THR A 362 30.63 -9.63 -11.92
CA THR A 362 31.86 -9.62 -12.76
C THR A 362 31.57 -9.65 -14.25
N PHE A 363 30.33 -9.97 -14.62
CA PHE A 363 29.85 -9.91 -15.99
C PHE A 363 29.49 -8.47 -16.41
N PRO A 364 29.61 -8.11 -17.70
CA PRO A 364 29.19 -6.79 -18.17
C PRO A 364 27.70 -6.54 -17.96
N ILE A 365 27.38 -5.38 -17.40
CA ILE A 365 26.01 -4.94 -17.09
C ILE A 365 25.35 -4.34 -18.34
N GLU A 366 24.10 -4.74 -18.57
CA GLU A 366 23.24 -4.29 -19.65
C GLU A 366 22.96 -2.77 -19.62
N ASN A 367 22.46 -2.24 -20.75
CA ASN A 367 21.99 -0.86 -20.87
C ASN A 367 23.04 0.22 -20.52
N ARG A 368 24.32 -0.14 -20.51
CA ARG A 368 25.48 0.75 -20.41
C ARG A 368 26.06 1.06 -21.80
N LYS A 369 26.96 2.05 -21.88
CA LYS A 369 27.59 2.51 -23.14
C LYS A 369 28.18 1.38 -24.00
N SER A 370 28.72 0.33 -23.36
CA SER A 370 29.27 -0.83 -24.04
C SER A 370 28.23 -1.96 -24.05
N PRO A 371 27.75 -2.41 -25.23
CA PRO A 371 26.76 -3.47 -25.28
C PRO A 371 27.37 -4.80 -24.84
N VAL A 372 26.55 -5.60 -24.15
CA VAL A 372 26.91 -6.98 -23.80
C VAL A 372 26.94 -7.82 -25.08
N THR A 373 28.03 -8.56 -25.30
CA THR A 373 28.22 -9.39 -26.49
C THR A 373 28.40 -10.86 -26.13
N MET A 374 28.14 -11.77 -27.06
CA MET A 374 28.38 -13.21 -26.86
C MET A 374 29.87 -13.53 -26.59
N ASN A 375 30.80 -12.70 -27.09
CA ASN A 375 32.22 -12.80 -26.76
C ASN A 375 32.51 -12.55 -25.27
N ALA A 376 31.69 -11.72 -24.60
CA ALA A 376 31.78 -11.53 -23.16
C ALA A 376 31.42 -12.81 -22.40
N LEU A 377 30.40 -13.56 -22.87
CA LEU A 377 30.03 -14.87 -22.31
C LEU A 377 31.19 -15.85 -22.40
N LYS A 378 31.78 -16.02 -23.57
CA LYS A 378 32.95 -16.88 -23.77
C LYS A 378 34.12 -16.49 -22.87
N SER A 379 34.49 -15.21 -22.91
CA SER A 379 35.60 -14.68 -22.11
C SER A 379 35.37 -14.89 -20.61
N HIS A 380 34.13 -14.76 -20.13
CA HIS A 380 33.76 -14.98 -18.75
C HIS A 380 33.88 -16.45 -18.34
N LEU A 381 33.31 -17.37 -19.14
CA LEU A 381 33.40 -18.80 -18.88
C LEU A 381 34.85 -19.31 -18.92
N ASP A 382 35.68 -18.78 -19.82
CA ASP A 382 37.10 -19.11 -19.92
C ASP A 382 37.89 -18.65 -18.68
N ARG A 383 37.61 -17.45 -18.17
CA ARG A 383 38.22 -16.94 -16.92
C ARG A 383 37.82 -17.78 -15.71
N ALA A 384 36.56 -18.20 -15.65
CA ALA A 384 36.00 -18.94 -14.52
C ALA A 384 36.14 -20.47 -14.65
N LYS A 385 36.88 -20.98 -15.65
CA LYS A 385 36.98 -22.41 -15.96
C LYS A 385 37.47 -23.32 -14.82
N SER A 386 38.15 -22.75 -13.83
CA SER A 386 38.63 -23.49 -12.65
C SER A 386 37.53 -23.76 -11.62
N LEU A 387 36.41 -23.02 -11.68
CA LEU A 387 35.30 -23.12 -10.73
C LEU A 387 34.27 -24.16 -11.19
N PRO A 388 33.44 -24.70 -10.26
CA PRO A 388 32.25 -25.48 -10.62
C PRO A 388 31.32 -24.68 -11.54
N PHE A 389 30.63 -25.36 -12.46
CA PHE A 389 29.81 -24.69 -13.48
C PHE A 389 28.77 -23.73 -12.89
N VAL A 390 28.08 -24.13 -11.81
CA VAL A 390 27.11 -23.29 -11.10
C VAL A 390 27.72 -21.96 -10.63
N LYS A 391 28.97 -21.97 -10.15
CA LYS A 391 29.68 -20.75 -9.73
C LYS A 391 30.08 -19.86 -10.90
N ARG A 392 30.31 -20.43 -12.08
CA ARG A 392 30.63 -19.64 -13.30
C ARG A 392 29.45 -18.82 -13.77
N ILE A 393 28.23 -19.34 -13.58
CA ILE A 393 26.97 -18.70 -14.00
C ILE A 393 26.24 -18.00 -12.85
N SER A 394 26.80 -17.99 -11.63
CA SER A 394 26.24 -17.29 -10.46
C SER A 394 26.47 -15.78 -10.57
N ASP A 395 25.97 -15.14 -11.63
CA ASP A 395 26.04 -13.70 -11.87
C ASP A 395 24.71 -13.28 -12.49
N PHE A 396 24.03 -12.30 -11.90
CA PHE A 396 22.69 -11.89 -12.35
C PHE A 396 22.69 -11.41 -13.81
N HIS A 397 23.66 -10.60 -14.20
CA HIS A 397 23.73 -10.01 -15.54
C HIS A 397 24.05 -11.08 -16.60
N LEU A 398 24.82 -12.10 -16.22
CA LEU A 398 25.02 -13.29 -17.05
C LEU A 398 23.70 -14.08 -17.21
N LEU A 399 22.98 -14.33 -16.11
CA LEU A 399 21.69 -15.02 -16.15
C LEU A 399 20.69 -14.28 -17.02
N LEU A 400 20.67 -12.94 -16.97
CA LEU A 400 19.80 -12.11 -17.81
C LEU A 400 20.14 -12.26 -19.30
N LEU A 401 21.43 -12.32 -19.67
CA LEU A 401 21.84 -12.62 -21.04
C LEU A 401 21.35 -14.00 -21.50
N LEU A 402 21.50 -15.02 -20.65
CA LEU A 402 21.07 -16.38 -20.96
C LEU A 402 19.55 -16.49 -21.07
N ALA A 403 18.81 -15.78 -20.23
CA ALA A 403 17.35 -15.81 -20.18
C ALA A 403 16.70 -15.44 -21.52
N ARG A 404 17.37 -14.61 -22.34
CA ARG A 404 16.93 -14.25 -23.70
C ARG A 404 16.81 -15.45 -24.66
N PHE A 405 17.41 -16.59 -24.31
CA PHE A 405 17.43 -17.81 -25.12
C PHE A 405 16.70 -18.99 -24.46
N LEU A 406 16.07 -18.75 -23.31
CA LEU A 406 15.42 -19.77 -22.48
C LEU A 406 13.92 -19.46 -22.31
N ASP A 407 13.10 -20.46 -21.99
CA ASP A 407 11.70 -20.20 -21.65
C ASP A 407 11.60 -19.47 -20.31
N VAL A 408 10.94 -18.31 -20.32
CA VAL A 408 10.81 -17.43 -19.15
C VAL A 408 10.02 -18.05 -18.00
N ASN A 409 9.11 -18.99 -18.28
CA ASN A 409 8.21 -19.54 -17.27
C ASN A 409 8.76 -20.83 -16.64
N SER A 410 9.56 -21.61 -17.38
CA SER A 410 10.12 -22.88 -16.90
C SER A 410 11.63 -22.86 -16.71
N ASP A 411 12.39 -22.48 -17.74
CA ASP A 411 13.84 -22.68 -17.75
C ASP A 411 14.57 -21.63 -16.92
N VAL A 412 14.15 -20.37 -17.04
CA VAL A 412 14.79 -19.24 -16.34
C VAL A 412 14.68 -19.40 -14.81
N PRO A 413 13.49 -19.64 -14.23
CA PRO A 413 13.39 -19.86 -12.79
C PRO A 413 14.11 -21.13 -12.33
N ALA A 414 14.10 -22.20 -13.13
CA ALA A 414 14.79 -23.45 -12.78
C ALA A 414 16.31 -23.29 -12.73
N LEU A 415 16.89 -22.58 -13.70
CA LEU A 415 18.33 -22.28 -13.73
C LEU A 415 18.73 -21.39 -12.55
N ALA A 416 17.96 -20.33 -12.29
CA ALA A 416 18.15 -19.45 -11.14
C ALA A 416 18.01 -20.20 -9.80
N GLY A 417 17.07 -21.13 -9.68
CA GLY A 417 16.92 -21.99 -8.50
C GLY A 417 18.13 -22.89 -8.25
N CYS A 418 18.78 -23.37 -9.31
CA CYS A 418 20.05 -24.11 -9.16
C CYS A 418 21.19 -23.21 -8.66
N VAL A 419 21.23 -21.95 -9.11
CA VAL A 419 22.19 -20.94 -8.62
C VAL A 419 21.91 -20.62 -7.15
N GLN A 420 20.65 -20.42 -6.77
CA GLN A 420 20.28 -20.19 -5.37
C GLN A 420 20.74 -21.34 -4.46
N ALA A 421 20.41 -22.58 -4.82
CA ALA A 421 20.74 -23.77 -4.04
C ALA A 421 22.21 -24.18 -4.16
N GLN A 422 22.99 -23.52 -5.03
CA GLN A 422 24.35 -23.92 -5.39
C GLN A 422 24.43 -25.40 -5.82
N ALA A 423 23.41 -25.85 -6.55
CA ALA A 423 23.23 -27.22 -6.99
C ALA A 423 23.91 -27.49 -8.34
N SER A 424 24.04 -28.77 -8.70
CA SER A 424 24.53 -29.15 -10.03
C SER A 424 23.56 -28.69 -11.12
N ILE A 425 24.09 -28.03 -12.15
CA ILE A 425 23.31 -27.61 -13.32
C ILE A 425 23.04 -28.83 -14.21
N PRO A 426 21.81 -29.09 -14.67
CA PRO A 426 21.51 -30.14 -15.63
C PRO A 426 22.39 -30.08 -16.89
N GLU A 427 22.89 -31.22 -17.37
CA GLU A 427 23.83 -31.31 -18.51
C GLU A 427 23.29 -30.61 -19.77
N GLY A 428 21.98 -30.67 -20.01
CA GLY A 428 21.34 -29.99 -21.15
C GLY A 428 21.56 -28.47 -21.15
N TYR A 429 21.44 -27.82 -20.00
CA TYR A 429 21.72 -26.37 -19.88
C TYR A 429 23.22 -26.08 -20.02
N GLN A 430 24.09 -26.93 -19.46
CA GLN A 430 25.54 -26.75 -19.59
C GLN A 430 25.95 -26.75 -21.07
N LEU A 431 25.53 -27.77 -21.83
CA LEU A 431 25.82 -27.89 -23.26
C LEU A 431 25.27 -26.72 -24.07
N LEU A 432 24.06 -26.26 -23.75
CA LEU A 432 23.44 -25.12 -24.42
C LEU A 432 24.25 -23.83 -24.19
N ILE A 433 24.62 -23.56 -22.94
CA ILE A 433 25.40 -22.36 -22.58
C ILE A 433 26.80 -22.41 -23.20
N GLU A 434 27.47 -23.58 -23.18
CA GLU A 434 28.78 -23.76 -23.81
C GLU A 434 28.69 -23.62 -25.34
N SER A 435 27.63 -24.13 -25.96
CA SER A 435 27.40 -23.94 -27.40
C SER A 435 27.17 -22.48 -27.76
N MET A 436 26.43 -21.74 -26.93
CA MET A 436 26.23 -20.29 -27.10
C MET A 436 27.54 -19.51 -27.01
N ALA A 437 28.41 -19.89 -26.06
CA ALA A 437 29.73 -19.30 -25.90
C ALA A 437 30.70 -19.71 -27.03
N ALA A 438 30.56 -20.91 -27.60
CA ALA A 438 31.41 -21.36 -28.70
C ALA A 438 31.03 -20.73 -30.05
N ALA A 439 29.78 -20.31 -30.22
CA ALA A 439 29.26 -19.70 -31.44
C ALA A 439 29.66 -18.22 -31.63
N SER A 440 30.32 -17.61 -30.63
CA SER A 440 30.75 -16.20 -30.63
C SER A 440 32.08 -15.93 -31.32
#